data_AF-A0A354X778-F1
#
_entry.id   AF-A0A354X778-F1
#
_cell.length_a   1.000
_cell.length_b   1.000
_cell.length_c   1.000
_cell.angle_alpha   90.00
_cell.angle_beta   90.00
_cell.angle_gamma   90.00
#
_symmetry.space_group_name_H-M   'P 1'
#
loop_
_entity.id
_entity.type
_entity.pdbx_description
1 polymer ?
#
loop_
_entity_poly.entity_id
_entity_poly.type
_entity_poly.pdbx_seq_one_letter_code
_entity_poly.pdbx_strand_id
1 'polypeptide(L)' 'MVTRAFCESPSEYRYDYIFFDNSPMKDDYFYAKADYTSPSWLKNARRRLPVVDRAFSPGNALELTYVSSDEGDWYSE' A
#
# COMPACT_ATOMS: atom_id res chain seq x y z
N MET A 1 45.53 -6.97 17.02
CA MET A 1 44.20 -6.35 17.19
C MET A 1 44.43 -4.99 17.84
N VAL A 2 43.96 -3.85 17.33
CA VAL A 2 42.63 -3.52 16.79
C VAL A 2 42.78 -2.48 15.66
N THR A 3 42.05 -2.69 14.57
CA THR A 3 41.93 -1.79 13.42
C THR A 3 41.18 -0.52 13.81
N ARG A 4 41.68 0.66 13.43
CA ARG A 4 41.00 1.95 13.67
C ARG A 4 39.66 1.97 12.94
N ALA A 5 38.62 2.39 13.64
CA ALA A 5 37.26 2.55 13.14
C ALA A 5 37.21 3.60 12.01
N PHE A 6 36.44 3.28 10.97
CA PHE A 6 36.02 4.20 9.92
C PHE A 6 35.16 5.32 10.53
N CYS A 7 35.43 6.55 10.13
CA CYS A 7 34.56 7.69 10.36
C CYS A 7 33.51 7.69 9.25
N GLU A 8 32.32 7.14 9.51
CA GLU A 8 31.15 7.38 8.68
C GLU A 8 30.49 8.68 9.18
N SER A 9 30.37 9.67 8.29
CA SER A 9 29.69 10.93 8.56
C SER A 9 28.18 10.70 8.75
N PRO A 10 27.56 11.12 9.87
CA PRO A 10 26.13 10.95 10.07
C PRO A 10 25.39 12.19 9.53
N SER A 11 24.89 12.13 8.31
CA SER A 11 23.98 13.18 7.82
C SER A 11 22.91 12.68 6.86
N GLU A 12 22.53 11.41 6.94
CA GLU A 12 21.40 10.88 6.18
C GLU A 12 20.52 10.04 7.11
N TYR A 13 19.30 10.53 7.37
CA TYR A 13 18.30 9.73 8.07
C TYR A 13 17.91 8.57 7.14
N ARG A 14 18.00 7.33 7.63
CA ARG A 14 17.43 6.20 6.89
C ARG A 14 15.91 6.32 6.98
N TYR A 15 15.28 6.52 5.84
CA TYR A 15 13.83 6.46 5.74
C TYR A 15 13.41 5.00 5.60
N ASP A 16 12.38 4.64 6.37
CA ASP A 16 11.68 3.38 6.14
C ASP A 16 10.93 3.47 4.82
N TYR A 17 11.05 2.42 4.00
CA TYR A 17 10.30 2.33 2.75
C TYR A 17 8.89 1.83 3.04
N ILE A 18 7.98 2.78 3.26
CA ILE A 18 6.59 2.52 3.64
C ILE A 18 5.70 2.56 2.39
N PHE A 19 5.05 1.43 2.10
CA PHE A 19 4.10 1.33 0.98
C PHE A 19 2.78 2.05 1.25
N PHE A 20 2.30 1.98 2.49
CA PHE A 20 1.10 2.65 2.96
C PHE A 20 1.17 2.85 4.48
N ASP A 21 0.72 4.02 4.94
CA ASP A 21 0.48 4.31 6.35
C ASP A 21 -0.95 4.82 6.51
N ASN A 22 -1.19 6.04 6.03
CA ASN A 22 -2.48 6.70 6.09
C ASN A 22 -2.72 7.54 4.84
N SER A 23 -3.92 7.45 4.27
CA SER A 23 -4.36 8.36 3.22
C SER A 23 -4.81 9.70 3.82
N PRO A 24 -4.27 10.84 3.37
CA PRO A 24 -4.81 12.15 3.74
C PRO A 24 -6.15 12.44 3.04
N MET A 25 -6.47 11.71 1.96
CA MET A 25 -7.70 11.83 1.21
C MET A 25 -8.72 10.76 1.65
N LYS A 26 -9.98 11.16 1.71
CA LYS A 26 -11.11 10.25 1.96
C LYS A 26 -11.44 9.47 0.68
N ASP A 27 -12.15 8.36 0.85
CA ASP A 27 -12.72 7.49 -0.18
C ASP A 27 -11.75 6.56 -0.91
N ASP A 28 -10.78 7.07 -1.68
CA ASP A 28 -9.84 6.25 -2.46
C ASP A 28 -8.38 6.69 -2.31
N TYR A 29 -7.46 5.72 -2.33
CA TYR A 29 -6.04 6.00 -2.20
C TYR A 29 -5.43 6.30 -3.56
N PHE A 30 -4.96 7.54 -3.75
CA PHE A 30 -4.49 8.04 -5.04
C PHE A 30 -3.33 7.24 -5.63
N TYR A 31 -2.43 6.73 -4.77
CA TYR A 31 -1.23 6.01 -5.19
C TYR A 31 -1.46 4.51 -5.36
N ALA A 32 -2.63 3.99 -4.99
CA ALA A 32 -3.00 2.63 -5.33
C ALA A 32 -3.61 2.55 -6.72
N LYS A 33 -3.40 1.44 -7.39
CA LYS A 33 -4.09 1.06 -8.61
C LYS A 33 -4.74 -0.30 -8.39
N ALA A 34 -5.97 -0.44 -8.88
CA ALA A 34 -6.78 -1.64 -8.74
C ALA A 34 -7.55 -1.89 -10.03
N ASP A 35 -7.45 -3.08 -10.59
CA ASP A 35 -8.19 -3.49 -11.80
C ASP A 35 -8.59 -4.96 -11.75
N TYR A 36 -9.55 -5.36 -12.58
CA TYR A 36 -10.01 -6.76 -12.65
C TYR A 36 -10.58 -7.14 -14.02
N THR A 37 -10.54 -8.44 -14.31
CA THR A 37 -11.19 -9.07 -15.45
C THR A 37 -12.22 -10.07 -14.95
N SER A 38 -13.48 -9.87 -15.32
CA SER A 38 -14.58 -10.78 -15.01
C SER A 38 -14.28 -12.21 -15.48
N PRO A 39 -14.71 -13.26 -14.77
CA PRO A 39 -15.60 -13.25 -13.59
C PRO A 39 -14.95 -12.91 -12.24
N SER A 40 -13.64 -12.65 -12.19
CA SER A 40 -13.00 -12.10 -10.99
C SER A 40 -13.44 -10.66 -10.77
N TRP A 41 -13.36 -10.20 -9.52
CA TRP A 41 -13.82 -8.88 -9.15
C TRP A 41 -12.94 -8.31 -8.04
N LEU A 42 -12.66 -7.01 -8.12
CA LEU A 42 -11.94 -6.28 -7.09
C LEU A 42 -12.69 -4.98 -6.81
N LYS A 43 -13.07 -4.77 -5.54
CA LYS A 43 -13.69 -3.53 -5.09
C LYS A 43 -12.72 -2.39 -5.34
N ASN A 44 -13.10 -1.49 -6.25
CA ASN A 44 -12.32 -0.31 -6.56
C ASN A 44 -13.22 0.91 -6.80
N ALA A 45 -12.67 2.09 -6.52
CA ALA A 45 -13.26 3.36 -6.92
C ALA A 45 -12.30 4.01 -7.91
N ARG A 46 -12.77 4.27 -9.14
CA ARG A 46 -11.96 4.87 -10.22
C ARG A 46 -10.63 4.13 -10.45
N ARG A 47 -10.64 2.79 -10.38
CA ARG A 47 -9.45 1.93 -10.49
C ARG A 47 -8.41 2.11 -9.38
N ARG A 48 -8.87 2.41 -8.16
CA ARG A 48 -8.05 2.57 -6.96
C ARG A 48 -8.66 1.85 -5.78
N LEU A 49 -7.83 1.48 -4.81
CA LEU A 49 -8.30 0.86 -3.58
C LEU A 49 -9.05 1.87 -2.71
N PRO A 50 -10.24 1.50 -2.20
CA PRO A 50 -10.94 2.33 -1.23
C PRO A 50 -10.17 2.45 0.09
N VAL A 51 -10.41 3.55 0.80
CA VAL A 51 -9.87 3.84 2.13
C VAL A 51 -10.97 3.66 3.15
N VAL A 52 -10.67 2.96 4.24
CA VAL A 52 -11.60 2.73 5.36
C VAL A 52 -11.02 3.22 6.67
N ASP A 53 -11.84 3.86 7.50
CA ASP A 53 -11.45 4.38 8.82
C ASP A 53 -11.32 3.28 9.90
N ARG A 54 -11.56 2.01 9.52
CA ARG A 54 -11.36 0.86 10.39
C ARG A 54 -10.01 0.22 10.09
N ALA A 55 -9.00 0.60 10.86
CA ALA A 55 -7.62 0.18 10.67
C ALA A 55 -6.99 -0.35 11.96
N PHE A 56 -5.93 -1.15 11.81
CA PHE A 56 -5.08 -1.59 12.93
C PHE A 56 -4.19 -0.44 13.44
N SER A 57 -3.62 0.35 12.53
CA SER A 57 -2.98 1.63 12.82
C SER A 57 -4.05 2.73 13.00
N PRO A 58 -3.82 3.72 13.87
CA PRO A 58 -4.69 4.87 13.96
C PRO A 58 -4.80 5.60 12.62
N GLY A 59 -6.02 6.02 12.26
CA GLY A 59 -6.31 6.73 11.02
C GLY A 59 -7.16 5.88 10.08
N ASN A 60 -6.58 5.38 9.00
CA ASN A 60 -7.27 4.61 7.97
C ASN A 60 -6.41 3.47 7.39
N ALA A 61 -7.06 2.60 6.63
CA ALA A 61 -6.47 1.45 5.96
C ALA A 61 -7.00 1.31 4.53
N LEU A 62 -6.25 0.61 3.68
CA LEU A 62 -6.72 0.20 2.37
C LEU A 62 -7.68 -0.99 2.48
N GLU A 63 -8.83 -0.90 1.82
CA GLU A 63 -9.81 -1.98 1.77
C GLU A 63 -9.54 -2.90 0.57
N LEU A 64 -9.03 -4.10 0.84
CA LEU A 64 -8.84 -5.14 -0.16
C LEU A 64 -9.98 -6.16 -0.10
N THR A 65 -11.02 -5.96 -0.90
CA THR A 65 -12.15 -6.90 -1.05
C THR A 65 -12.21 -7.41 -2.48
N TYR A 66 -12.06 -8.71 -2.66
CA TYR A 66 -11.98 -9.33 -3.98
C TYR A 66 -12.72 -10.67 -4.06
N VAL A 67 -13.03 -11.08 -5.29
CA VAL A 67 -13.50 -12.41 -5.65
C VAL A 67 -12.54 -12.95 -6.71
N SER A 68 -11.88 -14.08 -6.40
CA SER A 68 -11.05 -14.81 -7.36
C SER A 68 -11.88 -15.91 -8.02
N SER A 69 -11.88 -15.95 -9.35
CA SER A 69 -12.55 -16.99 -10.14
C SER A 69 -11.56 -17.59 -11.15
N ASP A 70 -11.74 -18.87 -11.48
CA ASP A 70 -10.78 -19.61 -12.31
C ASP A 70 -10.57 -19.03 -13.73
N GLU A 71 -11.57 -18.36 -14.28
CA GLU A 71 -11.53 -17.75 -15.62
C GLU A 71 -11.31 -16.23 -15.61
N GLY A 72 -11.10 -15.63 -14.44
CA GLY A 72 -10.93 -14.18 -14.29
C GLY A 72 -9.63 -13.83 -13.58
N ASP A 73 -9.33 -12.54 -13.49
CA ASP A 73 -8.14 -12.05 -12.78
C ASP A 73 -8.42 -10.73 -12.04
N TRP A 74 -7.61 -10.41 -11.03
CA TRP A 74 -7.59 -9.10 -10.39
C TRP A 74 -6.17 -8.72 -9.99
N TYR A 75 -5.91 -7.42 -10.00
CA TYR A 75 -4.59 -6.88 -9.70
C TYR A 75 -4.69 -5.61 -8.85
N SER A 76 -3.76 -5.45 -7.93
CA SER A 76 -3.56 -4.20 -7.20
C SER A 76 -2.08 -3.92 -6.91
N GLU A 77 -1.68 -2.65 -7.03
CA GLU A 77 -0.40 -2.08 -6.57
C GLU A 77 -0.62 -0.83 -5.72
#